data_AF-A0A936WET1-F1
#
_entry.id   AF-A0A936WET1-F1
#
_cell.length_a   1.000
_cell.length_b   1.000
_cell.length_c   1.000
_cell.angle_alpha   90.00
_cell.angle_beta   90.00
_cell.angle_gamma   90.00
#
_symmetry.space_group_name_H-M   'P 1'
#
loop_
_entity.id
_entity.type
_entity.pdbx_description
1 polymer ?
#
loop_
_entity_poly.entity_id
_entity_poly.type
_entity_poly.pdbx_seq_one_letter_code
_entity_poly.pdbx_strand_id
1 'polypeptide(L)'
;MNRIMLGGDATVEVWDRIWQNYQNNTDKLSWHILLAPHHCAIDAIARKNKDGKYEYSENALNALGQVISDGFVVSSSKEIKHNDDLLPSWEAKQKYLGMLKDADEARFLNPDTRANAPLLYSPLQDDKPEPVVFTLTKEGPSLDEPAPASPHTPHKIVPVETGNDEFGYKWNMKV
;
A
#
# COMPACT_ATOMS: atom_id res chain seq x y z
N MET A 1 -21.68 5.35 4.55
CA MET A 1 -21.37 4.39 3.47
C MET A 1 -19.86 4.35 3.34
N ASN A 2 -19.23 3.18 3.48
CA ASN A 2 -17.78 3.05 3.34
C ASN A 2 -17.40 2.86 1.87
N ARG A 3 -16.34 3.54 1.41
CA ARG A 3 -15.84 3.45 0.04
C ARG A 3 -14.34 3.20 0.05
N ILE A 4 -13.91 2.20 -0.70
CA ILE A 4 -12.52 1.76 -0.77
C ILE A 4 -12.13 1.74 -2.25
N MET A 5 -11.05 2.44 -2.60
CA MET A 5 -10.50 2.48 -3.95
C MET A 5 -9.34 1.51 -4.06
N LEU A 6 -9.49 0.50 -4.93
CA LEU A 6 -8.48 -0.52 -5.21
C LEU A 6 -8.07 -0.43 -6.69
N GLY A 7 -6.92 0.20 -6.93
CA GLY A 7 -6.37 0.38 -8.28
C GLY A 7 -5.54 -0.78 -8.81
N GLY A 8 -5.14 -1.71 -7.95
CA GLY A 8 -4.08 -2.68 -8.26
C GLY A 8 -2.83 -1.97 -8.77
N ASP A 9 -2.20 -2.51 -9.82
CA ASP A 9 -0.99 -1.94 -10.44
C ASP A 9 -1.29 -0.98 -11.59
N ALA A 10 -2.47 -0.32 -11.56
CA ALA A 10 -2.83 0.68 -12.56
C ALA A 10 -1.80 1.81 -12.64
N THR A 11 -1.18 1.97 -13.82
CA THR A 11 -0.27 3.06 -14.15
C THR A 11 -1.03 4.33 -14.55
N VAL A 12 -0.30 5.42 -14.72
CA VAL A 12 -0.83 6.76 -14.97
C VAL A 12 -1.77 6.85 -16.19
N GLU A 13 -1.57 6.02 -17.23
CA GLU A 13 -2.43 5.97 -18.41
C GLU A 13 -3.83 5.44 -18.08
N VAL A 14 -3.93 4.51 -17.15
CA VAL A 14 -5.21 3.97 -16.67
C VAL A 14 -5.96 5.05 -15.90
N TRP A 15 -5.26 5.77 -15.02
CA TRP A 15 -5.86 6.85 -14.24
C TRP A 15 -6.28 8.05 -15.08
N ASP A 16 -5.52 8.40 -16.12
CA ASP A 16 -5.94 9.39 -17.12
C ASP A 16 -7.28 9.02 -17.76
N ARG A 17 -7.40 7.75 -18.20
CA ARG A 17 -8.61 7.26 -18.84
C ARG A 17 -9.80 7.24 -17.87
N ILE A 18 -9.55 6.83 -16.63
CA ILE A 18 -10.56 6.87 -15.56
C ILE A 18 -11.04 8.32 -15.36
N TRP A 19 -10.11 9.28 -15.26
CA TRP A 19 -10.47 10.69 -15.14
C TRP A 19 -11.31 11.18 -16.32
N GLN A 20 -10.88 10.91 -17.56
CA GLN A 20 -11.64 11.32 -18.76
C GLN A 20 -13.09 10.81 -18.75
N ASN A 21 -13.31 9.59 -18.26
CA ASN A 21 -14.64 8.98 -18.19
C ASN A 21 -15.50 9.51 -17.04
N TYR A 22 -14.88 9.98 -15.95
CA TYR A 22 -15.56 10.26 -14.68
C TYR A 22 -15.38 11.68 -14.15
N GLN A 23 -14.63 12.56 -14.83
CA GLN A 23 -14.40 13.94 -14.40
C GLN A 23 -15.69 14.77 -14.24
N ASN A 24 -16.75 14.42 -14.96
CA ASN A 24 -18.07 15.05 -14.84
C ASN A 24 -18.97 14.39 -13.77
N ASN A 25 -18.47 13.36 -13.08
CA ASN A 25 -19.15 12.65 -12.00
C ASN A 25 -18.11 12.08 -11.01
N THR A 26 -17.37 12.98 -10.38
CA THR A 26 -16.22 12.62 -9.52
C THR A 26 -16.61 11.85 -8.27
N ASP A 27 -17.88 11.89 -7.84
CA ASP A 27 -18.37 11.05 -6.75
C ASP A 27 -18.10 9.56 -7.01
N LYS A 28 -18.09 9.09 -8.27
CA LYS A 28 -17.74 7.70 -8.59
C LYS A 28 -16.30 7.32 -8.27
N LEU A 29 -15.42 8.32 -8.12
CA LEU A 29 -14.02 8.13 -7.79
C LEU A 29 -13.75 8.37 -6.30
N SER A 30 -14.76 8.76 -5.51
CA SER A 30 -14.54 9.17 -4.14
C SER A 30 -14.35 8.01 -3.17
N TRP A 31 -13.44 8.17 -2.21
CA TRP A 31 -13.01 7.09 -1.32
C TRP A 31 -12.73 7.56 0.11
N HIS A 32 -12.89 6.63 1.07
CA HIS A 32 -12.41 6.80 2.44
C HIS A 32 -11.07 6.10 2.65
N ILE A 33 -10.81 5.02 1.92
CA ILE A 33 -9.52 4.32 1.93
C ILE A 33 -9.05 4.16 0.48
N LEU A 34 -7.82 4.57 0.18
CA LEU A 34 -7.12 4.31 -1.07
C LEU A 34 -5.98 3.32 -0.81
N LEU A 35 -5.98 2.20 -1.53
CA LEU A 35 -4.74 1.43 -1.69
C LEU A 35 -3.91 2.15 -2.77
N ALA A 36 -2.79 2.76 -2.37
CA ALA A 36 -1.91 3.52 -3.27
C ALA A 36 -1.53 2.63 -4.47
N PRO A 37 -1.97 2.99 -5.69
CA PRO A 37 -1.82 2.13 -6.85
C PRO A 37 -0.36 1.76 -7.10
N HIS A 38 -0.17 0.53 -7.56
CA HIS A 38 1.12 -0.04 -7.91
C HIS A 38 2.15 0.13 -6.79
N HIS A 39 1.80 -0.28 -5.57
CA HIS A 39 2.67 -0.18 -4.38
C HIS A 39 3.26 1.22 -4.15
N CYS A 40 2.48 2.28 -4.41
CA CYS A 40 2.95 3.68 -4.34
C CYS A 40 4.09 3.98 -5.34
N ALA A 41 4.03 3.42 -6.54
CA ALA A 41 4.96 3.75 -7.62
C ALA A 41 4.76 5.18 -8.13
N ILE A 42 5.85 5.80 -8.60
CA ILE A 42 5.74 7.06 -9.34
C ILE A 42 5.01 6.89 -10.68
N ASP A 43 5.16 5.72 -11.33
CA ASP A 43 4.50 5.38 -12.59
C ASP A 43 2.96 5.32 -12.48
N ALA A 44 2.41 5.25 -11.25
CA ALA A 44 0.97 5.34 -11.03
C ALA A 44 0.41 6.75 -11.28
N ILE A 45 1.24 7.79 -11.11
CA ILE A 45 0.81 9.19 -11.10
C ILE A 45 1.59 10.09 -12.07
N ALA A 46 2.67 9.60 -12.65
CA ALA A 46 3.54 10.34 -13.54
C ALA A 46 4.04 9.46 -14.69
N ARG A 47 4.49 10.10 -15.78
CA ARG A 47 5.17 9.43 -16.89
C ARG A 47 6.47 10.13 -17.23
N LYS A 48 7.40 9.42 -17.86
CA LYS A 48 8.62 10.02 -18.37
C LYS A 48 8.34 10.85 -19.61
N ASN A 49 8.87 12.07 -19.65
CA ASN A 49 8.89 12.91 -20.83
C ASN A 49 10.03 12.48 -21.79
N LYS A 50 10.22 13.22 -22.89
CA LYS A 50 11.23 12.91 -23.91
C LYS A 50 12.67 12.95 -23.38
N ASP A 51 12.91 13.70 -22.30
CA ASP A 51 14.21 13.81 -21.64
C ASP A 51 14.38 12.77 -20.52
N GLY A 52 13.41 11.86 -20.35
CA GLY A 52 13.42 10.82 -19.33
C GLY A 52 13.02 11.29 -17.93
N LYS A 53 12.60 12.55 -17.78
CA LYS A 53 12.15 13.11 -16.49
C LYS A 53 10.68 12.80 -16.23
N TYR A 54 10.34 12.52 -14.98
CA TYR A 54 8.95 12.31 -14.59
C TYR A 54 8.16 13.62 -14.61
N GLU A 55 7.02 13.58 -15.30
CA GLU A 55 5.99 14.61 -15.32
C GLU A 55 4.70 14.04 -14.73
N TYR A 56 4.21 14.68 -13.67
CA TYR A 56 2.96 14.29 -13.02
C TYR A 56 1.77 14.50 -13.95
N SER A 57 0.84 13.55 -13.95
CA SER A 57 -0.45 13.75 -14.62
C SER A 57 -1.43 14.41 -13.67
N GLU A 58 -1.88 15.62 -14.01
CA GLU A 58 -2.97 16.29 -13.32
C GLU A 58 -4.25 15.43 -13.33
N ASN A 59 -4.52 14.72 -14.43
CA ASN A 59 -5.70 13.85 -14.52
C ASN A 59 -5.62 12.68 -13.54
N ALA A 60 -4.46 12.04 -13.42
CA ALA A 60 -4.28 10.94 -12.47
C ALA A 60 -4.37 11.42 -11.02
N LEU A 61 -3.74 12.56 -10.70
CA LEU A 61 -3.84 13.19 -9.40
C LEU A 61 -5.27 13.60 -9.07
N ASN A 62 -6.01 14.14 -10.02
CA ASN A 62 -7.42 14.50 -9.86
C ASN A 62 -8.31 13.26 -9.66
N ALA A 63 -8.08 12.18 -10.40
CA ALA A 63 -8.82 10.93 -10.23
C ALA A 63 -8.60 10.31 -8.85
N LEU A 64 -7.35 10.29 -8.39
CA LEU A 64 -6.95 9.71 -7.11
C LEU A 64 -7.26 10.64 -5.92
N GLY A 65 -7.34 11.95 -6.14
CA GLY A 65 -7.53 12.95 -5.08
C GLY A 65 -8.96 13.13 -4.58
N GLN A 66 -9.90 12.24 -4.90
CA GLN A 66 -11.31 12.36 -4.49
C GLN A 66 -11.54 11.83 -3.06
N VAL A 67 -10.85 12.41 -2.08
CA VAL A 67 -10.92 11.96 -0.68
C VAL A 67 -12.26 12.36 -0.03
N ILE A 68 -12.88 11.44 0.70
CA ILE A 68 -14.05 11.71 1.53
C ILE A 68 -13.60 11.97 2.96
N SER A 69 -13.94 13.16 3.49
CA SER A 69 -13.62 13.57 4.88
C SER A 69 -12.13 13.36 5.18
N ASP A 70 -11.82 12.68 6.28
CA ASP A 70 -10.47 12.40 6.72
C ASP A 70 -10.14 10.96 6.28
N GLY A 71 -9.83 10.78 4.99
CA GLY A 71 -9.53 9.47 4.42
C GLY A 71 -8.17 8.90 4.85
N PHE A 72 -7.85 7.70 4.35
CA PHE A 72 -6.59 7.01 4.56
C PHE A 72 -5.98 6.58 3.22
N VAL A 73 -4.66 6.63 3.12
CA VAL A 73 -3.90 5.99 2.05
C VAL A 73 -3.11 4.83 2.65
N VAL A 74 -3.16 3.66 2.02
CA VAL A 74 -2.36 2.49 2.38
C VAL A 74 -1.39 2.19 1.25
N SER A 75 -0.09 2.18 1.53
CA SER A 75 0.94 1.70 0.61
C SER A 75 1.34 0.28 0.99
N SER A 76 0.85 -0.70 0.25
CA SER A 76 1.28 -2.10 0.40
C SER A 76 2.66 -2.27 -0.24
N SER A 77 3.73 -1.89 0.45
CA SER A 77 5.10 -1.92 -0.05
C SER A 77 6.09 -2.18 1.09
N LYS A 78 7.38 -2.35 0.75
CA LYS A 78 8.48 -2.11 1.71
C LYS A 78 8.44 -0.66 2.21
N GLU A 79 9.24 -0.33 3.23
CA GLU A 79 9.49 1.03 3.68
C GLU A 79 9.76 1.99 2.49
N ILE A 80 9.10 3.16 2.52
CA ILE A 80 9.31 4.22 1.55
C ILE A 80 10.43 5.13 2.06
N LYS A 81 11.64 4.93 1.52
CA LYS A 81 12.83 5.70 1.87
C LYS A 81 12.88 7.01 1.08
N HIS A 82 13.48 8.05 1.65
CA HIS A 82 13.72 9.31 0.94
C HIS A 82 14.93 9.14 0.01
N ASN A 83 14.70 8.49 -1.13
CA ASN A 83 15.68 8.24 -2.18
C ASN A 83 14.98 8.19 -3.56
N ASP A 84 15.74 7.86 -4.60
CA ASP A 84 15.27 7.81 -5.99
C ASP A 84 14.58 6.47 -6.36
N ASP A 85 14.13 5.68 -5.38
CA ASP A 85 13.38 4.46 -5.66
C ASP A 85 12.07 4.80 -6.38
N LEU A 86 11.72 3.98 -7.38
CA LEU A 86 10.50 4.17 -8.18
C LEU A 86 9.32 3.35 -7.66
N LEU A 87 9.58 2.27 -6.89
CA LEU A 87 8.61 1.29 -6.39
C LEU A 87 9.05 0.73 -5.02
N PRO A 88 8.51 1.23 -3.89
CA PRO A 88 7.68 2.43 -3.76
C PRO A 88 8.50 3.71 -4.00
N SER A 89 7.82 4.82 -4.32
CA SER A 89 8.44 6.13 -4.54
C SER A 89 8.13 7.12 -3.42
N TRP A 90 9.17 7.80 -2.92
CA TRP A 90 9.02 8.90 -1.96
C TRP A 90 8.25 10.06 -2.55
N GLU A 91 8.53 10.43 -3.80
CA GLU A 91 7.83 11.51 -4.49
C GLU A 91 6.33 11.18 -4.63
N ALA A 92 5.99 9.94 -4.95
CA ALA A 92 4.60 9.49 -5.00
C ALA A 92 3.93 9.57 -3.62
N LYS A 93 4.61 9.12 -2.56
CA LYS A 93 4.13 9.26 -1.17
C LYS A 93 3.79 10.72 -0.86
N GLN A 94 4.63 11.68 -1.24
CA GLN A 94 4.35 13.10 -1.01
C GLN A 94 3.08 13.59 -1.72
N LYS A 95 2.81 13.10 -2.94
CA LYS A 95 1.57 13.43 -3.66
C LYS A 95 0.33 12.86 -2.98
N TYR A 96 0.40 11.62 -2.51
CA TYR A 96 -0.70 11.00 -1.76
C TYR A 96 -0.93 11.69 -0.41
N LEU A 97 0.13 12.04 0.33
CA LEU A 97 0.04 12.85 1.56
C LEU A 97 -0.64 14.19 1.28
N GLY A 98 -0.29 14.86 0.19
CA GLY A 98 -0.91 16.13 -0.21
C GLY A 98 -2.41 16.04 -0.54
N MET A 99 -2.95 14.84 -0.77
CA MET A 99 -4.40 14.63 -0.95
C MET A 99 -5.13 14.53 0.40
N LEU A 100 -4.43 14.17 1.46
CA LEU A 100 -4.99 14.03 2.80
C LEU A 100 -5.12 15.40 3.46
N LYS A 101 -6.15 15.55 4.30
CA LYS A 101 -6.38 16.76 5.08
C LYS A 101 -5.14 17.06 5.94
N ASP A 102 -4.67 18.30 5.85
CA ASP A 102 -3.50 18.81 6.57
C ASP A 102 -2.19 18.02 6.31
N ALA A 103 -2.15 17.19 5.25
CA ALA A 103 -1.06 16.26 4.96
C ALA A 103 -0.69 15.35 6.15
N ASP A 104 -1.71 14.91 6.91
CA ASP A 104 -1.55 14.10 8.12
C ASP A 104 -0.86 12.76 7.83
N GLU A 105 0.40 12.62 8.27
CA GLU A 105 1.17 11.39 8.11
C GLU A 105 0.57 10.19 8.85
N ALA A 106 -0.21 10.41 9.92
CA ALA A 106 -0.87 9.32 10.63
C ALA A 106 -1.94 8.61 9.76
N ARG A 107 -2.33 9.22 8.65
CA ARG A 107 -3.31 8.71 7.69
C ARG A 107 -2.69 8.11 6.43
N PHE A 108 -1.35 8.17 6.31
CA PHE A 108 -0.61 7.41 5.31
C PHE A 108 0.05 6.19 5.96
N LEU A 109 -0.43 5.01 5.62
CA LEU A 109 -0.11 3.77 6.30
C LEU A 109 0.75 2.89 5.40
N ASN A 110 1.85 2.39 5.94
CA ASN A 110 2.67 1.37 5.29
C ASN A 110 2.78 0.18 6.27
N PRO A 111 2.30 -1.03 5.92
CA PRO A 111 2.38 -2.21 6.78
C PRO A 111 3.79 -2.51 7.31
N ASP A 112 4.82 -2.26 6.50
CA ASP A 112 6.24 -2.50 6.82
C ASP A 112 6.76 -1.59 7.95
N THR A 113 6.30 -0.34 8.01
CA THR A 113 6.72 0.61 9.05
C THR A 113 5.70 0.75 10.18
N ARG A 114 4.43 0.42 9.93
CA ARG A 114 3.35 0.51 10.92
C ARG A 114 3.47 -0.58 11.99
N ALA A 115 3.85 -1.81 11.60
CA ALA A 115 4.14 -2.87 12.56
C ALA A 115 5.27 -2.49 13.54
N ASN A 116 6.08 -1.49 13.19
CA ASN A 116 7.23 -0.98 13.95
C ASN A 116 6.95 0.33 14.72
N ALA A 117 5.72 0.85 14.71
CA ALA A 117 5.31 1.91 15.65
C ALA A 117 5.42 1.37 17.09
N PRO A 118 5.74 2.19 18.11
CA PRO A 118 6.29 1.73 19.39
C PRO A 118 5.28 0.97 20.26
N LEU A 119 4.92 -0.23 19.86
CA LEU A 119 4.57 -1.32 20.76
C LEU A 119 5.89 -2.02 21.07
N LEU A 120 6.40 -1.74 22.28
CA LEU A 120 7.40 -2.51 23.02
C LEU A 120 8.08 -3.61 22.19
N TYR A 121 9.27 -3.30 21.69
CA TYR A 121 10.26 -4.24 21.16
C TYR A 121 10.06 -5.66 21.74
N SER A 122 9.29 -6.49 21.03
CA SER A 122 9.05 -7.85 21.47
C SER A 122 10.14 -8.69 20.80
N PRO A 123 11.06 -9.31 21.55
CA PRO A 123 12.11 -10.17 20.98
C PRO A 123 11.55 -11.46 20.35
N LEU A 124 10.23 -11.56 20.16
CA LEU A 124 9.48 -12.69 19.62
C LEU A 124 8.57 -12.30 18.44
N GLN A 125 8.62 -11.05 17.96
CA GLN A 125 7.93 -10.67 16.74
C GLN A 125 8.68 -11.30 15.56
N ASP A 126 7.98 -12.13 14.79
CA ASP A 126 8.44 -12.57 13.48
C ASP A 126 8.67 -11.30 12.63
N ASP A 127 9.73 -11.23 11.82
CA ASP A 127 10.09 -10.06 10.97
C ASP A 127 9.05 -9.75 9.87
N LYS A 128 7.80 -10.19 10.03
CA LYS A 128 6.73 -10.09 9.04
C LYS A 128 5.86 -8.87 9.34
N PRO A 129 5.61 -8.01 8.32
CA PRO A 129 4.71 -6.89 8.47
C PRO A 129 3.28 -7.35 8.80
N GLU A 130 2.66 -6.70 9.77
CA GLU A 130 1.27 -6.94 10.15
C GLU A 130 0.29 -6.22 9.19
N PRO A 131 -0.91 -6.78 8.96
CA PRO A 131 -1.90 -6.15 8.10
C PRO A 131 -2.41 -4.84 8.72
N VAL A 132 -2.74 -3.87 7.86
CA VAL A 132 -3.55 -2.71 8.26
C VAL A 132 -5.00 -3.15 8.33
N VAL A 133 -5.61 -3.07 9.52
CA VAL A 133 -7.00 -3.49 9.76
C VAL A 133 -7.90 -2.28 9.98
N PHE A 134 -9.06 -2.27 9.32
CA PHE A 134 -10.10 -1.27 9.50
C PHE A 134 -11.43 -1.94 9.85
N THR A 135 -12.08 -1.45 10.90
CA THR A 135 -13.48 -1.74 11.18
C THR A 135 -14.37 -0.76 10.42
N LEU A 136 -15.27 -1.27 9.57
CA LEU A 136 -16.20 -0.44 8.79
C LEU A 136 -17.46 -0.12 9.61
N THR A 137 -17.62 1.14 10.03
CA THR A 137 -18.77 1.60 10.82
C THR A 137 -19.78 2.39 9.99
N LYS A 138 -20.84 2.90 10.62
CA LYS A 138 -21.82 3.77 9.95
C LYS A 138 -21.24 5.17 9.67
N GLU A 139 -20.34 5.60 10.53
CA GLU A 139 -19.66 6.90 10.54
C GLU A 139 -18.47 6.93 9.58
N GLY A 140 -17.87 5.78 9.27
CA GLY A 140 -16.75 5.65 8.33
C GLY A 140 -15.86 4.47 8.69
N PRO A 141 -14.73 4.27 7.99
CA PRO A 141 -13.72 3.32 8.42
C PRO A 141 -13.05 3.82 9.71
N SER A 142 -13.07 2.99 10.75
CA SER A 142 -12.25 3.16 11.95
C SER A 142 -10.99 2.35 11.77
N LEU A 143 -9.84 2.98 11.98
CA LEU A 143 -8.56 2.28 11.97
C LEU A 143 -8.38 1.53 13.28
N ASP A 144 -8.10 0.23 13.21
CA ASP A 144 -7.87 -0.58 14.40
C ASP A 144 -6.42 -0.41 14.88
N GLU A 145 -6.22 -0.56 16.19
CA GLU A 145 -4.88 -0.66 16.76
C GLU A 145 -4.16 -1.88 16.15
N PRO A 146 -2.82 -1.82 15.94
CA PRO A 146 -2.06 -2.99 15.56
C PRO A 146 -2.37 -4.15 16.51
N ALA A 147 -2.54 -5.36 15.97
CA ALA A 147 -2.73 -6.51 16.84
C ALA A 147 -1.46 -6.64 17.71
N PRO A 148 -1.57 -7.03 18.99
CA PRO A 148 -0.38 -7.42 19.72
C PRO A 148 0.27 -8.57 18.96
N ALA A 149 1.57 -8.43 18.66
CA ALA A 149 2.37 -9.48 18.05
C ALA A 149 2.06 -10.82 18.72
N SER A 150 1.46 -11.75 17.99
CA SER A 150 1.29 -13.09 18.52
C SER A 150 2.68 -13.69 18.68
N PRO A 151 3.09 -14.16 19.87
CA PRO A 151 4.40 -14.77 20.03
C PRO A 151 4.50 -15.95 19.06
N HIS A 152 5.44 -15.86 18.12
CA HIS A 152 5.63 -16.96 17.19
C HIS A 152 6.15 -18.14 18.00
N THR A 153 5.38 -19.23 18.07
CA THR A 153 5.93 -20.51 18.53
C THR A 153 6.69 -21.07 17.32
N PRO A 154 8.03 -21.06 17.28
CA PRO A 154 8.74 -21.62 16.15
C PRO A 154 8.31 -23.07 15.99
N HIS A 155 7.70 -23.41 14.84
CA HIS A 155 7.55 -24.80 14.47
C HIS A 155 8.96 -25.38 14.43
N LYS A 156 9.25 -26.37 15.29
CA LYS A 156 10.51 -27.11 15.23
C LYS A 156 10.69 -27.57 13.78
N ILE A 157 11.72 -27.04 13.12
CA ILE A 157 12.22 -27.62 11.88
C ILE A 157 12.78 -28.97 12.30
N VAL A 158 11.98 -30.02 12.13
CA VAL A 158 12.45 -31.39 12.27
C VAL A 158 13.20 -31.71 10.99
N PRO A 159 14.49 -32.10 11.06
CA PRO A 159 15.20 -32.57 9.88
C PRO A 159 14.42 -33.77 9.33
N VAL A 160 13.98 -33.67 8.07
CA VAL A 160 13.53 -34.85 7.33
C VAL A 160 14.79 -35.46 6.74
N GLU A 161 15.15 -36.67 7.16
CA GLU A 161 16.20 -37.45 6.51
C GLU A 161 15.78 -37.70 5.05
N THR A 162 16.31 -36.91 4.12
CA THR A 162 16.22 -37.22 2.70
C THR A 162 17.29 -38.26 2.41
N GLY A 163 16.86 -39.50 2.18
CA GLY A 163 17.74 -40.53 1.61
C GLY A 163 18.34 -40.02 0.30
N ASN A 164 19.65 -40.20 0.14
CA ASN A 164 20.44 -39.70 -0.98
C ASN A 164 19.82 -40.01 -2.35
N ASP A 165 19.42 -38.99 -3.10
CA ASP A 165 19.40 -39.02 -4.56
C ASP A 165 20.00 -37.72 -5.14
N GLU A 166 20.83 -37.90 -6.17
CA GLU A 166 21.89 -36.97 -6.61
C GLU A 166 21.46 -35.70 -7.33
N PHE A 167 20.16 -35.35 -7.42
CA PHE A 167 19.74 -34.13 -8.12
C PHE A 167 18.57 -33.43 -7.41
N GLY A 168 18.92 -32.44 -6.58
CA GLY A 168 18.01 -31.68 -5.72
C GLY A 168 17.00 -30.81 -6.48
N TYR A 169 15.73 -31.07 -6.18
CA TYR A 169 14.71 -30.17 -5.62
C TYR A 169 13.33 -30.49 -6.24
N LYS A 170 12.44 -31.13 -5.47
CA LYS A 170 11.00 -31.21 -5.77
C LYS A 170 10.22 -30.43 -4.72
N TRP A 171 9.52 -29.38 -5.18
CA TRP A 171 8.52 -28.68 -4.37
C TRP A 171 7.23 -29.49 -4.37
N ASN A 172 6.86 -30.02 -3.20
CA ASN A 172 5.54 -30.64 -3.01
C ASN A 172 4.53 -29.55 -2.63
N MET A 173 3.84 -28.99 -3.62
CA MET A 173 2.55 -28.36 -3.38
C MET A 173 1.50 -29.47 -3.30
N LYS A 174 0.95 -29.71 -2.11
CA LYS A 174 -0.36 -30.33 -2.00
C LYS A 174 -1.40 -29.25 -2.26
N VAL A 175 -2.17 -29.45 -3.33
CA VAL A 175 -3.47 -28.78 -3.56
C VAL A 175 -4.49 -29.37 -2.58
#